data_AF-A0A353Y824-F1
#
_entry.id   AF-A0A353Y824-F1
#
_cell.length_a   1.000
_cell.length_b   1.000
_cell.length_c   1.000
_cell.angle_alpha   90.00
_cell.angle_beta   90.00
_cell.angle_gamma   90.00
#
_symmetry.space_group_name_H-M   'P 1'
#
loop_
_entity.id
_entity.type
_entity.pdbx_description
1 polymer ?
#
loop_
_entity_poly.entity_id
_entity_poly.type
_entity_poly.pdbx_seq_one_letter_code
_entity_poly.pdbx_strand_id
1 'polypeptide(L)'
;DAACKLLGLDPLYIANEGKLVAVVAPEAAPAALAALHAHPLGAQAAIIGTVVADEHRFVQMSTRFGGRRVVDWLSGEPLPRIC
;
A
#
# COMPACT_ATOMS: atom_id res chain seq x y z
N ASP A 1 -5.24 3.57 -12.22
CA ASP A 1 -4.10 3.99 -13.08
C ASP A 1 -4.41 5.08 -14.09
N ALA A 2 -5.39 4.96 -14.99
CA ALA A 2 -5.59 5.96 -16.06
C ALA A 2 -5.88 7.38 -15.54
N ALA A 3 -6.76 7.52 -14.53
CA ALA A 3 -7.12 8.84 -13.97
C ALA A 3 -5.96 9.49 -13.20
N CYS A 4 -5.29 8.78 -12.28
CA CYS A 4 -4.16 9.33 -11.52
C CYS A 4 -3.01 9.74 -12.43
N LYS A 5 -2.68 8.93 -13.46
CA LYS A 5 -1.64 9.26 -14.44
C LYS A 5 -1.97 10.52 -15.23
N LEU A 6 -3.23 10.68 -15.64
CA LEU A 6 -3.69 11.89 -16.33
C LEU A 6 -3.56 13.14 -15.46
N LEU A 7 -3.82 13.00 -14.15
CA LEU A 7 -3.81 14.10 -13.19
C LEU A 7 -2.43 14.37 -12.56
N GLY A 8 -1.39 13.60 -12.94
CA GLY A 8 -0.06 13.70 -12.32
C GLY A 8 -0.03 13.26 -10.85
N LEU A 9 -1.01 12.47 -10.41
CA LEU A 9 -1.14 11.99 -9.05
C LEU A 9 -0.53 10.60 -8.90
N ASP A 10 0.15 10.36 -7.77
CA ASP A 10 0.60 9.03 -7.39
C ASP A 10 -0.52 8.32 -6.62
N PRO A 11 -1.01 7.15 -7.09
CA PRO A 11 -2.08 6.42 -6.43
C PRO A 11 -1.75 5.97 -5.00
N LEU A 12 -0.46 5.89 -4.62
CA LEU A 12 -0.07 5.58 -3.24
C LEU A 12 -0.48 6.65 -2.23
N TYR A 13 -0.74 7.88 -2.69
CA TYR A 13 -1.05 9.03 -1.84
C TYR A 13 -2.51 9.49 -1.93
N ILE A 14 -3.36 8.72 -2.62
CA ILE A 14 -4.79 9.02 -2.73
C ILE A 14 -5.56 8.28 -1.65
N ALA A 15 -6.51 8.97 -1.02
CA ALA A 15 -7.34 8.41 0.03
C ALA A 15 -8.12 7.17 -0.46
N ASN A 16 -8.26 6.19 0.43
CA ASN A 16 -9.10 5.00 0.21
C ASN A 16 -10.18 4.97 1.31
N GLU A 17 -11.45 4.81 0.93
CA GLU A 17 -12.60 4.80 1.87
C GLU A 17 -13.16 3.39 2.19
N GLY A 18 -12.39 2.34 1.87
CA GLY A 18 -12.84 0.96 2.05
C GLY A 18 -11.72 -0.06 1.97
N LYS A 19 -10.51 0.34 2.35
CA LYS A 19 -9.30 -0.49 2.33
C LYS A 19 -8.65 -0.48 3.70
N LEU A 20 -7.92 -1.53 3.99
CA LEU A 20 -7.12 -1.65 5.21
C LEU A 20 -5.69 -2.03 4.86
N VAL A 21 -4.77 -1.68 5.76
CA VAL A 21 -3.41 -2.22 5.79
C VAL A 21 -3.27 -3.00 7.09
N ALA A 22 -2.79 -4.25 6.99
CA ALA A 22 -2.58 -5.11 8.14
C ALA A 22 -1.10 -5.52 8.22
N VAL A 23 -0.52 -5.42 9.41
CA VAL A 23 0.80 -5.96 9.72
C VAL A 23 0.59 -7.18 10.60
N VAL A 24 1.09 -8.33 10.17
CA VAL A 24 0.91 -9.63 10.84
C VAL A 24 2.25 -10.33 11.01
N ALA A 25 2.31 -11.29 11.93
CA ALA A 25 3.46 -12.17 12.06
C ALA A 25 3.68 -12.96 10.75
N PRO A 26 4.94 -13.22 10.33
CA PRO A 26 5.24 -13.90 9.06
C PRO A 26 4.50 -15.24 8.88
N GLU A 27 4.41 -16.03 9.95
CA GLU A 27 3.73 -17.32 10.01
C GLU A 27 2.21 -17.21 9.87
N ALA A 28 1.62 -16.07 10.20
CA ALA A 28 0.19 -15.82 10.10
C ALA A 28 -0.22 -15.26 8.72
N ALA A 29 0.73 -14.80 7.90
CA ALA A 29 0.45 -14.13 6.63
C ALA A 29 -0.43 -14.96 5.66
N PRO A 30 -0.19 -16.28 5.46
CA PRO A 30 -1.05 -17.09 4.60
C PRO A 30 -2.49 -17.20 5.11
N ALA A 31 -2.66 -17.39 6.43
CA ALA A 31 -3.97 -17.52 7.06
C ALA A 31 -4.75 -16.19 7.02
N ALA A 32 -4.07 -15.08 7.29
CA ALA A 32 -4.66 -13.74 7.21
C ALA A 32 -5.11 -13.41 5.78
N LEU A 33 -4.28 -13.72 4.78
CA LEU A 33 -4.63 -13.51 3.38
C LEU A 33 -5.85 -14.36 2.97
N ALA A 34 -5.88 -15.63 3.36
CA ALA A 34 -7.02 -16.52 3.09
C ALA A 34 -8.31 -16.00 3.73
N ALA A 35 -8.24 -15.50 4.97
CA ALA A 35 -9.39 -14.91 5.65
C ALA A 35 -9.92 -13.65 4.93
N LEU A 36 -9.02 -12.80 4.40
CA LEU A 36 -9.42 -11.64 3.61
C LEU A 36 -10.06 -12.07 2.27
N HIS A 37 -9.50 -13.05 1.58
CA HIS A 37 -10.05 -13.57 0.32
C HIS A 37 -11.41 -14.25 0.48
N ALA A 38 -11.73 -14.80 1.66
CA ALA A 38 -13.04 -15.35 1.96
C ALA A 38 -14.15 -14.28 2.05
N HIS A 39 -13.79 -13.00 2.19
CA HIS A 39 -14.74 -11.90 2.22
C HIS A 39 -14.84 -11.22 0.83
N PRO A 40 -16.04 -10.90 0.31
CA PRO A 40 -16.20 -10.30 -1.02
C PRO A 40 -15.39 -9.00 -1.21
N LEU A 41 -15.33 -8.14 -0.19
CA LEU A 41 -14.55 -6.89 -0.24
C LEU A 41 -13.04 -7.11 -0.16
N GLY A 42 -12.59 -8.30 0.27
CA GLY A 42 -11.20 -8.65 0.43
C GLY A 42 -10.63 -9.49 -0.72
N ALA A 43 -11.41 -9.79 -1.77
CA ALA A 43 -11.00 -10.65 -2.89
C ALA A 43 -9.69 -10.21 -3.59
N GLN A 44 -9.33 -8.92 -3.49
CA GLN A 44 -8.08 -8.38 -4.05
C GLN A 44 -7.01 -8.09 -3.00
N ALA A 45 -7.14 -8.63 -1.78
CA ALA A 45 -6.09 -8.54 -0.78
C ALA A 45 -4.80 -9.17 -1.29
N ALA A 46 -3.66 -8.60 -0.91
CA ALA A 46 -2.35 -9.08 -1.32
C ALA A 46 -1.34 -8.82 -0.20
N ILE A 47 -0.34 -9.70 -0.12
CA ILE A 47 0.88 -9.42 0.64
C ILE A 47 1.72 -8.45 -0.21
N ILE A 48 1.93 -7.24 0.29
CA ILE A 48 2.61 -6.17 -0.46
C ILE A 48 4.04 -5.88 0.02
N GLY A 49 4.52 -6.57 1.05
CA GLY A 49 5.87 -6.39 1.57
C GLY A 49 6.11 -7.10 2.89
N THR A 50 7.27 -6.80 3.49
CA THR A 50 7.72 -7.34 4.78
C THR A 50 8.30 -6.21 5.61
N VAL A 51 8.09 -6.26 6.93
CA VAL A 51 8.75 -5.36 7.87
C VAL A 51 10.15 -5.90 8.14
N VAL A 52 11.14 -5.03 8.11
CA VAL A 52 12.54 -5.33 8.45
C VAL A 52 13.04 -4.32 9.47
N ALA A 53 14.07 -4.69 10.22
CA ALA A 53 14.77 -3.73 11.06
C ALA A 53 15.45 -2.69 10.16
N ASP A 54 15.13 -1.42 10.38
CA ASP A 54 15.68 -0.29 9.64
C ASP A 54 15.82 0.91 10.58
N GLU A 55 17.05 1.39 10.76
CA GLU A 55 17.36 2.55 11.62
C GLU A 55 16.72 3.83 11.07
N HIS A 56 16.60 3.93 9.75
CA HIS A 56 16.06 5.11 9.09
C HIS A 56 14.52 5.10 9.01
N ARG A 57 13.88 3.96 9.31
CA ARG A 57 12.42 3.77 9.31
C ARG A 57 11.78 4.17 7.98
N PHE A 58 12.41 3.80 6.87
CA PHE A 58 11.92 4.06 5.53
C PHE A 58 10.94 3.00 5.06
N VAL A 59 10.05 3.43 4.16
CA VAL A 59 9.27 2.53 3.31
C VAL A 59 9.94 2.48 1.93
N GLN A 60 10.41 1.31 1.52
CA GLN A 60 11.02 1.11 0.20
C GLN A 60 10.13 0.22 -0.66
N MET A 61 9.82 0.69 -1.87
CA MET A 61 9.05 -0.04 -2.86
C MET A 61 9.96 -0.56 -3.98
N SER A 62 9.84 -1.84 -4.31
CA SER A 62 10.46 -2.41 -5.52
C SER A 62 9.65 -2.00 -6.75
N THR A 63 10.31 -1.42 -7.74
CA THR A 63 9.66 -0.98 -8.98
C THR A 63 9.60 -2.12 -9.98
N ARG A 64 8.68 -2.04 -10.94
CA ARG A 64 8.55 -3.02 -12.03
C ARG A 64 9.79 -3.12 -12.93
N PHE A 65 10.67 -2.12 -12.88
CA PHE A 65 11.93 -2.09 -13.63
C PHE A 65 13.11 -2.64 -12.83
N GLY A 66 12.88 -3.23 -11.64
CA GLY A 66 13.91 -3.84 -10.80
C GLY A 66 14.66 -2.87 -9.89
N GLY A 67 14.32 -1.58 -9.92
CA GLY A 67 14.88 -0.57 -9.01
C GLY A 67 14.15 -0.53 -7.67
N ARG A 68 14.64 0.32 -6.74
CA ARG A 68 13.94 0.67 -5.50
C ARG A 68 13.59 2.15 -5.50
N ARG A 69 12.44 2.48 -4.92
CA ARG A 69 11.97 3.85 -4.68
C ARG A 69 11.64 4.00 -3.20
N VAL A 70 12.08 5.09 -2.57
CA VAL A 70 11.59 5.48 -1.25
C VAL A 70 10.16 6.00 -1.40
N VAL A 71 9.25 5.47 -0.60
CA VAL A 71 7.89 6.00 -0.45
C VAL A 71 7.93 6.97 0.72
N ASP A 72 8.10 8.25 0.39
CA ASP A 72 8.21 9.30 1.38
C ASP A 72 6.87 9.57 2.08
N TRP A 73 6.96 10.15 3.27
CA TRP A 73 5.81 10.68 3.98
C TRP A 73 5.17 11.82 3.18
N LEU A 74 3.84 11.88 3.19
CA LEU A 74 3.11 13.00 2.61
C LEU A 74 3.46 14.29 3.34
N SER A 75 3.90 15.30 2.61
CA SER A 75 4.07 16.67 3.12
C SER A 75 2.75 17.45 3.20
N GLY A 76 1.63 16.85 2.77
CA GLY A 76 0.27 17.41 2.76
C GLY A 76 -0.69 16.53 1.94
N GLU A 77 -2.00 16.81 1.97
CA GLU A 77 -2.98 16.11 1.13
C GLU A 77 -2.94 16.61 -0.32
N PRO A 78 -2.93 15.71 -1.33
CA PRO A 78 -2.79 16.09 -2.73
C PRO A 78 -4.05 16.74 -3.33
N LEU A 79 -5.22 16.56 -2.70
CA LEU A 79 -6.50 17.06 -3.19
C LEU A 79 -7.33 17.66 -2.05
N PRO A 80 -7.85 18.89 -2.19
CA PRO A 80 -8.67 19.50 -1.15
C PRO A 80 -10.05 18.81 -1.07
N ARG A 81 -10.51 18.55 0.17
CA ARG A 81 -11.82 17.92 0.46
C ARG A 81 -11.97 16.53 -0.13
N ILE A 82 -10.92 15.71 -0.02
CA ILE A 82 -10.92 14.34 -0.53
C ILE A 82 -11.66 13.35 0.40
N CYS A 83 -11.98 13.76 1.64
CA CYS A 83 -12.83 13.06 2.61
C CYS A 83 -13.53 14.10 3.50
#